data_AF-A0A667YDR7-F1
#
_entry.id   AF-A0A667YDR7-F1
#
_cell.length_a   1.000
_cell.length_b   1.000
_cell.length_c   1.000
_cell.angle_alpha   90.00
_cell.angle_beta   90.00
_cell.angle_gamma   90.00
#
_symmetry.space_group_name_H-M   'P 1'
#
loop_
_entity.id
_entity.type
_entity.pdbx_description
1 polymer ?
#
loop_
_entity_poly.entity_id
_entity_poly.type
_entity_poly.pdbx_seq_one_letter_code
_entity_poly.pdbx_strand_id
1 'polypeptide(L)'
;VRLKRKYSEEYLDFDSMNAMDKILEANRRLRSPRGISFREGDIATSYIRSAITCPGNACLWPKSVDGFVYIPFIMSPLYDDMDRITIETGMQDISSGTCIKFVPRTHEANFLDIQPRYGCWSFLGQTGGSQTLSLQTPGCMWSGVAAHEFMHALGFVHEQSRSDRDHYVTIVWKNIMPDRIHNFRKQVTNNLNTPYDYSSVMHYGRYAFSEDGGPTIIPKPDPYIPIGQRDGPSVLDLHKINMLYNCGM
;
A
#
# COMPACT_ATOMS: atom_id res chain seq x y z
N VAL A 1 4.07 -28.83 -27.40
CA VAL A 1 4.64 -28.85 -26.04
C VAL A 1 5.00 -27.42 -25.69
N ARG A 2 4.18 -26.74 -24.87
CA ARG A 2 4.40 -25.34 -24.51
C ARG A 2 5.53 -25.32 -23.48
N LEU A 3 6.69 -24.78 -23.86
CA LEU A 3 7.83 -24.64 -22.96
C LEU A 3 7.37 -23.86 -21.73
N LYS A 4 7.29 -24.54 -20.58
CA LYS A 4 7.31 -23.87 -19.29
C LYS A 4 8.56 -23.00 -19.32
N ARG A 5 8.40 -21.68 -19.21
CA ARG A 5 9.48 -20.84 -18.70
C ARG A 5 9.73 -21.35 -17.28
N LYS A 6 10.61 -22.35 -17.14
CA LYS A 6 11.43 -22.51 -15.95
C LYS A 6 11.94 -21.10 -15.68
N TYR A 7 11.77 -20.58 -14.46
CA TYR A 7 12.47 -19.40 -13.95
C TYR A 7 13.85 -19.38 -14.61
N SER A 8 13.98 -18.64 -15.72
CA SER A 8 15.26 -18.41 -16.32
C SER A 8 15.90 -17.49 -15.30
N GLU A 9 17.12 -17.81 -14.92
CA GLU A 9 17.99 -16.97 -14.11
C GLU A 9 18.33 -15.64 -14.79
N GLU A 10 17.49 -15.16 -15.71
CA GLU A 10 17.32 -13.75 -16.00
C GLU A 10 16.44 -13.19 -14.88
N TYR A 11 17.11 -12.82 -13.79
CA TYR A 11 16.62 -11.78 -12.90
C TYR A 11 15.92 -10.72 -13.77
N LEU A 12 14.66 -10.40 -13.49
CA LEU A 12 14.19 -9.05 -13.79
C LEU A 12 15.29 -8.16 -13.23
N ASP A 13 15.93 -7.37 -14.09
CA ASP A 13 16.94 -6.43 -13.63
C ASP A 13 16.31 -5.68 -12.46
N PHE A 14 16.98 -5.66 -11.30
CA PHE A 14 16.40 -5.08 -10.08
C PHE A 14 16.03 -3.60 -10.31
N ASP A 15 16.70 -2.95 -11.27
CA ASP A 15 16.42 -1.61 -11.79
C ASP A 15 15.15 -1.51 -12.67
N SER A 16 14.65 -2.63 -13.20
CA SER A 16 13.42 -2.70 -14.00
C SER A 16 12.17 -3.01 -13.17
N MET A 17 12.33 -3.49 -11.94
CA MET A 17 11.22 -3.80 -11.03
C MET A 17 10.64 -2.51 -10.45
N ASN A 18 9.35 -2.27 -10.69
CA ASN A 18 8.64 -1.19 -10.00
C ASN A 18 8.48 -1.55 -8.51
N ALA A 19 8.26 -0.57 -7.63
CA ALA A 19 8.30 -0.91 -6.20
C ALA A 19 7.09 -1.70 -5.70
N MET A 20 5.99 -1.86 -6.47
CA MET A 20 5.01 -2.91 -6.17
C MET A 20 5.64 -4.29 -6.31
N ASP A 21 6.39 -4.53 -7.38
CA ASP A 21 7.09 -5.80 -7.57
C ASP A 21 8.08 -6.04 -6.43
N LYS A 22 8.69 -4.96 -5.88
CA LYS A 22 9.55 -5.02 -4.68
C LYS A 22 8.77 -5.36 -3.40
N ILE A 23 7.61 -4.76 -3.15
CA ILE A 23 6.73 -5.11 -2.02
C ILE A 23 6.30 -6.57 -2.13
N LEU A 24 5.84 -6.99 -3.31
CA LEU A 24 5.39 -8.36 -3.55
C LEU A 24 6.53 -9.37 -3.41
N GLU A 25 7.74 -9.02 -3.84
CA GLU A 25 8.94 -9.83 -3.67
C GLU A 25 9.36 -9.92 -2.20
N ALA A 26 9.35 -8.79 -1.47
CA ALA A 26 9.60 -8.75 -0.02
C ALA A 26 8.55 -9.59 0.74
N ASN A 27 7.30 -9.55 0.28
CA ASN A 27 6.18 -10.29 0.87
C ASN A 27 6.05 -11.73 0.35
N ARG A 28 6.87 -12.18 -0.60
CA ARG A 28 6.65 -13.47 -1.28
C ARG A 28 6.63 -14.68 -0.34
N ARG A 29 7.36 -14.60 0.79
CA ARG A 29 7.37 -15.63 1.85
C ARG A 29 6.75 -15.12 3.16
N LEU A 30 5.98 -14.04 3.12
CA LEU A 30 5.30 -13.48 4.27
C LEU A 30 4.32 -14.52 4.81
N ARG A 31 4.67 -15.11 5.95
CA ARG A 31 3.78 -16.01 6.68
C ARG A 31 2.95 -15.16 7.62
N SER A 32 1.64 -15.31 7.54
CA SER A 32 0.69 -14.70 8.47
C SER A 32 1.05 -15.04 9.91
N PRO A 33 1.47 -14.05 10.74
CA PRO A 33 1.63 -14.26 12.18
C PRO A 33 0.30 -14.71 12.78
N ARG A 34 0.33 -15.45 13.91
CA ARG A 34 -0.92 -15.82 14.60
C ARG A 34 -1.71 -14.55 14.93
N GLY A 35 -2.96 -14.47 14.50
CA GLY A 35 -3.82 -13.31 14.76
C GLY A 35 -3.99 -12.35 13.59
N ILE A 36 -3.19 -12.49 12.53
CA ILE A 36 -3.17 -11.61 11.35
C ILE A 36 -3.35 -12.42 10.07
N SER A 37 -4.07 -11.88 9.10
CA SER A 37 -4.15 -12.34 7.71
C SER A 37 -3.86 -11.18 6.77
N PHE A 38 -3.31 -11.48 5.60
CA PHE A 38 -3.02 -10.46 4.59
C PHE A 38 -4.02 -10.56 3.43
N ARG A 39 -4.49 -9.40 2.98
CA ARG A 39 -5.31 -9.24 1.78
C ARG A 39 -4.52 -8.39 0.80
N GLU A 40 -4.67 -8.66 -0.50
CA GLU A 40 -4.01 -7.87 -1.54
C GLU A 40 -2.48 -7.80 -1.35
N GLY A 41 -1.88 -8.83 -0.76
CA GLY A 41 -0.43 -8.95 -0.60
C GLY A 41 0.18 -8.24 0.62
N ASP A 42 -0.33 -7.09 1.04
CA ASP A 42 0.28 -6.17 2.02
C ASP A 42 -0.73 -5.50 2.99
N ILE A 43 -2.05 -5.70 2.82
CA ILE A 43 -3.05 -5.17 3.76
C ILE A 43 -3.29 -6.18 4.89
N ALA A 44 -2.80 -5.86 6.08
CA ALA A 44 -2.99 -6.65 7.29
C ALA A 44 -4.43 -6.53 7.83
N THR A 45 -4.98 -7.66 8.28
CA THR A 45 -6.30 -7.77 8.92
C THR A 45 -6.19 -8.63 10.16
N SER A 46 -6.75 -8.19 11.29
CA SER A 46 -6.76 -8.96 12.54
C SER A 46 -8.08 -9.66 12.75
N TYR A 47 -8.04 -10.95 13.13
CA TYR A 47 -9.22 -11.73 13.52
C TYR A 47 -9.45 -11.79 15.04
N ILE A 48 -8.56 -11.18 15.84
CA ILE A 48 -8.65 -11.18 17.31
C ILE A 48 -9.53 -10.03 17.82
N ARG A 49 -9.66 -8.94 17.05
CA ARG A 49 -10.46 -7.76 17.43
C ARG A 49 -11.83 -7.81 16.74
N SER A 50 -12.78 -8.48 17.36
CA SER A 50 -14.17 -8.62 16.85
C SER A 50 -15.06 -7.39 17.09
N ALA A 51 -14.63 -6.46 17.96
CA ALA A 51 -15.50 -5.40 18.50
C ALA A 51 -15.39 -4.03 17.78
N ILE A 52 -14.44 -3.84 16.88
CA ILE A 52 -14.37 -2.60 16.08
C ILE A 52 -15.09 -2.84 14.76
N THR A 53 -16.39 -2.56 14.74
CA THR A 53 -17.14 -2.41 13.50
C THR A 53 -16.83 -1.03 12.92
N CYS A 54 -15.82 -0.93 12.05
CA CYS A 54 -15.63 0.26 11.20
C CYS A 54 -16.70 0.21 10.10
N PRO A 55 -17.68 1.12 10.05
CA PRO A 55 -18.62 1.18 8.94
C PRO A 55 -17.82 1.49 7.65
N GLY A 56 -17.83 0.58 6.68
CA GLY A 56 -17.09 0.77 5.41
C GLY A 56 -15.61 0.38 5.40
N ASN A 57 -15.13 -0.44 6.36
CA ASN A 57 -13.78 -1.04 6.39
C ASN A 57 -12.56 -0.10 6.55
N ALA A 58 -12.72 1.21 6.76
CA ALA A 58 -11.61 2.10 7.10
C ALA A 58 -11.98 3.04 8.25
N CYS A 59 -11.51 2.74 9.46
CA CYS A 59 -11.57 3.70 10.55
C CYS A 59 -10.55 4.82 10.27
N LEU A 60 -11.00 6.07 10.21
CA LEU A 60 -10.12 7.21 9.93
C LEU A 60 -9.40 7.67 11.20
N TRP A 61 -8.21 8.24 11.04
CA TRP A 61 -7.55 8.94 12.13
C TRP A 61 -8.31 10.22 12.50
N PRO A 62 -8.42 10.56 13.78
CA PRO A 62 -9.22 11.71 14.22
C PRO A 62 -8.57 13.02 13.78
N LYS A 63 -9.42 13.94 13.29
CA LYS A 63 -9.02 15.30 12.96
C LYS A 63 -9.01 16.18 14.22
N SER A 64 -7.94 16.94 14.40
CA SER A 64 -7.77 17.94 15.45
C SER A 64 -8.56 19.23 15.13
N VAL A 65 -8.80 20.02 16.17
CA VAL A 65 -9.53 21.29 16.10
C VAL A 65 -8.83 22.36 15.25
N ASP A 66 -7.52 22.26 15.10
CA ASP A 66 -6.67 23.13 14.27
C ASP A 66 -6.75 22.80 12.77
N GLY A 67 -7.49 21.76 12.39
CA GLY A 67 -7.65 21.34 11.01
C GLY A 67 -6.67 20.26 10.55
N PHE A 68 -5.70 19.86 11.36
CA PHE A 68 -4.73 18.80 11.05
C PHE A 68 -5.17 17.43 11.56
N VAL A 69 -4.58 16.38 11.00
CA VAL A 69 -4.75 15.00 11.45
C VAL A 69 -3.38 14.51 11.91
N TYR A 70 -3.21 14.38 13.22
CA TYR A 70 -1.95 13.94 13.80
C TYR A 70 -1.92 12.41 13.88
N ILE A 71 -0.87 11.82 13.31
CA ILE A 71 -0.60 10.38 13.31
C ILE A 71 0.60 10.13 14.22
N PRO A 72 0.38 9.75 15.49
CA PRO A 72 1.48 9.45 16.39
C PRO A 72 2.21 8.19 15.92
N PHE A 73 3.54 8.19 15.98
CA PHE A 73 4.34 7.00 15.65
C PHE A 73 5.50 6.79 16.61
N ILE A 74 5.90 5.52 16.72
CA ILE A 74 7.23 5.14 17.20
C ILE A 74 7.96 4.41 16.08
N MET A 75 9.28 4.52 16.05
CA MET A 75 10.12 3.88 15.05
C MET A 75 11.17 3.01 15.74
N SER A 76 11.27 1.76 15.29
CA SER A 76 12.20 0.78 15.87
C SER A 76 13.64 1.32 15.90
N PRO A 77 14.39 1.12 17.00
CA PRO A 77 15.81 1.48 17.05
C PRO A 77 16.70 0.61 16.14
N LEU A 78 16.13 -0.43 15.52
CA LEU A 78 16.81 -1.30 14.57
C LEU A 78 17.02 -0.68 13.19
N TYR A 79 16.30 0.41 12.86
CA TYR A 79 16.56 1.18 11.65
C TYR A 79 17.79 2.06 11.82
N ASP A 80 18.70 2.00 10.85
CA ASP A 80 19.82 2.92 10.75
C ASP A 80 19.39 4.32 10.29
N ASP A 81 20.34 5.26 10.21
CA ASP A 81 20.04 6.65 9.87
C ASP A 81 19.49 6.80 8.43
N MET A 82 19.93 5.98 7.49
CA MET A 82 19.46 6.03 6.10
C MET A 82 18.06 5.45 5.95
N ASP A 83 17.76 4.37 6.65
CA ASP A 83 16.42 3.79 6.75
C ASP A 83 15.46 4.83 7.34
N ARG A 84 15.85 5.50 8.44
CA ARG A 84 15.07 6.58 9.08
C ARG A 84 14.76 7.71 8.12
N ILE A 85 15.77 8.24 7.42
CA ILE A 85 15.60 9.31 6.42
C ILE A 85 14.61 8.88 5.33
N THR A 86 14.72 7.64 4.85
CA THR A 86 13.85 7.10 3.79
C THR A 86 12.40 7.01 4.25
N ILE A 87 12.16 6.52 5.47
CA ILE A 87 10.82 6.42 6.06
C ILE A 87 10.23 7.82 6.29
N GLU A 88 11.02 8.74 6.83
CA GLU A 88 10.60 10.12 7.07
C GLU A 88 10.33 10.89 5.77
N THR A 89 11.06 10.60 4.69
CA THR A 89 10.76 11.17 3.36
C THR A 89 9.38 10.71 2.87
N GLY A 90 9.04 9.42 3.00
CA GLY A 90 7.69 8.94 2.66
C GLY A 90 6.58 9.58 3.51
N MET A 91 6.85 9.87 4.79
CA MET A 91 5.94 10.66 5.64
C MET A 91 5.78 12.11 5.14
N GLN A 92 6.89 12.74 4.74
CA GLN A 92 6.92 14.13 4.25
C GLN A 92 6.22 14.28 2.90
N ASP A 93 6.36 13.31 1.99
CA ASP A 93 5.70 13.30 0.68
C ASP A 93 4.16 13.40 0.83
N ILE A 94 3.60 12.76 1.86
CA ILE A 94 2.17 12.89 2.21
C ILE A 94 1.89 14.20 2.95
N SER A 95 2.71 14.52 3.95
CA SER A 95 2.45 15.64 4.88
C SER A 95 2.59 17.02 4.22
N SER A 96 3.35 17.12 3.14
CA SER A 96 3.61 18.38 2.43
C SER A 96 2.41 18.86 1.61
N GLY A 97 1.62 17.94 1.05
CA GLY A 97 0.44 18.25 0.24
C GLY A 97 -0.91 18.05 0.96
N THR A 98 -0.90 17.74 2.25
CA THR A 98 -2.11 17.41 3.01
C THR A 98 -2.12 17.95 4.44
N CYS A 99 -3.27 17.81 5.12
CA CYS A 99 -3.40 18.10 6.54
C CYS A 99 -2.93 16.95 7.46
N ILE A 100 -2.39 15.86 6.90
CA ILE A 100 -1.81 14.77 7.69
C ILE A 100 -0.45 15.24 8.26
N LYS A 101 -0.19 14.93 9.53
CA LYS A 101 1.09 15.19 10.21
C LYS A 101 1.51 13.97 11.01
N PHE A 102 2.61 13.35 10.61
CA PHE A 102 3.24 12.30 11.41
C PHE A 102 4.03 12.93 12.54
N VAL A 103 3.78 12.50 13.78
CA VAL A 103 4.41 13.08 14.98
C VAL A 103 4.98 11.99 15.88
N PRO A 104 6.16 12.19 16.50
CA PRO A 104 6.66 11.26 17.50
C PRO A 104 5.64 11.10 18.62
N ARG A 105 5.30 9.85 18.93
CA ARG A 105 4.33 9.52 19.97
C ARG A 105 4.85 9.93 21.35
N THR A 106 3.96 10.43 22.18
CA THR A 106 4.16 10.65 23.61
C THR A 106 3.30 9.67 24.42
N HIS A 107 2.01 9.96 24.56
CA HIS A 107 1.06 9.23 25.42
C HIS A 107 -0.19 8.75 24.68
N GLU A 108 -0.28 8.98 23.37
CA GLU A 108 -1.45 8.68 22.57
C GLU A 108 -1.73 7.17 22.57
N ALA A 109 -2.99 6.80 22.78
CA ALA A 109 -3.40 5.40 22.85
C ALA A 109 -3.28 4.70 21.48
N ASN A 110 -3.63 5.42 20.41
CA ASN A 110 -3.61 4.92 19.04
C ASN A 110 -2.39 5.49 18.32
N PHE A 111 -1.55 4.64 17.75
CA PHE A 111 -0.31 5.07 17.09
C PHE A 111 0.23 3.99 16.15
N LEU A 112 1.11 4.40 15.24
CA LEU A 112 1.86 3.50 14.37
C LEU A 112 3.14 3.00 15.06
N ASP A 113 3.29 1.69 15.12
CA ASP A 113 4.51 1.00 15.56
C ASP A 113 5.31 0.55 14.33
N ILE A 114 6.26 1.37 13.88
CA ILE A 114 7.02 1.15 12.64
C ILE A 114 8.19 0.20 12.93
N GLN A 115 8.16 -0.98 12.31
CA GLN A 115 9.05 -2.09 12.64
C GLN A 115 9.66 -2.75 11.40
N PRO A 116 10.94 -3.16 11.43
CA PRO A 116 11.56 -3.91 10.33
C PRO A 116 11.21 -5.40 10.42
N ARG A 117 9.91 -5.71 10.44
CA ARG A 117 9.45 -7.10 10.36
C ARG A 117 9.61 -7.60 8.92
N TYR A 118 9.37 -8.90 8.72
CA TYR A 118 9.40 -9.47 7.37
C TYR A 118 8.28 -8.86 6.52
N GLY A 119 8.62 -8.40 5.32
CA GLY A 119 7.71 -7.78 4.36
C GLY A 119 7.45 -6.28 4.56
N CYS A 120 6.79 -5.70 3.56
CA CYS A 120 6.20 -4.35 3.58
C CYS A 120 4.69 -4.51 3.73
N TRP A 121 4.10 -4.02 4.81
CA TRP A 121 2.66 -4.15 5.02
C TRP A 121 2.15 -3.22 6.11
N SER A 122 0.86 -2.93 6.05
CA SER A 122 0.19 -2.03 6.99
C SER A 122 -1.25 -2.47 7.23
N PHE A 123 -1.84 -2.01 8.33
CA PHE A 123 -3.28 -2.15 8.53
C PHE A 123 -4.03 -1.06 7.76
N LEU A 124 -5.29 -1.34 7.40
CA LEU A 124 -6.14 -0.36 6.73
C LEU A 124 -6.79 0.59 7.75
N GLY A 125 -6.39 1.87 7.72
CA GLY A 125 -6.89 2.88 8.65
C GLY A 125 -6.38 2.76 10.09
N GLN A 126 -7.01 3.48 11.01
CA GLN A 126 -6.77 3.39 12.46
C GLN A 126 -7.49 2.18 13.07
N THR A 127 -6.73 1.20 13.55
CA THR A 127 -7.27 -0.05 14.14
C THR A 127 -7.38 -0.04 15.67
N GLY A 128 -7.02 1.09 16.29
CA GLY A 128 -6.99 1.30 17.73
C GLY A 128 -5.75 0.72 18.41
N GLY A 129 -5.31 1.30 19.53
CA GLY A 129 -4.09 0.89 20.22
C GLY A 129 -2.83 1.05 19.37
N SER A 130 -1.76 0.32 19.75
CA SER A 130 -0.61 0.12 18.88
C SER A 130 -1.01 -0.69 17.65
N GLN A 131 -0.70 -0.19 16.45
CA GLN A 131 -0.80 -0.94 15.20
C GLN A 131 0.55 -0.99 14.49
N THR A 132 1.02 -2.20 14.19
CA THR A 132 2.30 -2.37 13.51
C THR A 132 2.18 -1.99 12.04
N LEU A 133 3.16 -1.23 11.55
CA LEU A 133 3.45 -1.02 10.13
C LEU A 133 4.84 -1.61 9.88
N SER A 134 4.94 -2.56 8.95
CA SER A 134 6.19 -3.24 8.63
C SER A 134 6.87 -2.59 7.43
N LEU A 135 8.12 -2.20 7.59
CA LEU A 135 9.01 -1.85 6.49
C LEU A 135 10.31 -2.63 6.67
N GLN A 136 10.38 -3.83 6.09
CA GLN A 136 11.58 -4.67 6.14
C GLN A 136 12.81 -3.92 5.61
N THR A 137 13.91 -3.90 6.36
CA THR A 137 15.20 -3.45 5.83
C THR A 137 16.01 -4.65 5.29
N PRO A 138 16.67 -4.54 4.13
CA PRO A 138 16.65 -3.41 3.19
C PRO A 138 15.46 -3.46 2.20
N GLY A 139 14.64 -4.51 2.23
CA GLY A 139 13.66 -4.84 1.18
C GLY A 139 12.45 -3.90 1.00
N CYS A 140 12.27 -2.89 1.84
CA CYS A 140 11.20 -1.90 1.77
C CYS A 140 11.74 -0.45 1.84
N MET A 141 13.07 -0.26 1.77
CA MET A 141 13.73 1.04 2.00
C MET A 141 13.71 1.91 0.74
N TRP A 142 12.52 2.29 0.31
CA TRP A 142 12.25 3.33 -0.69
C TRP A 142 11.13 4.24 -0.19
N SER A 143 11.25 5.55 -0.38
CA SER A 143 10.28 6.53 0.14
C SER A 143 8.86 6.28 -0.38
N GLY A 144 8.68 5.94 -1.65
CA GLY A 144 7.36 5.61 -2.20
C GLY A 144 6.78 4.28 -1.68
N VAL A 145 7.62 3.32 -1.25
CA VAL A 145 7.14 2.12 -0.52
C VAL A 145 6.67 2.52 0.88
N ALA A 146 7.43 3.35 1.59
CA ALA A 146 7.00 3.86 2.89
C ALA A 146 5.68 4.66 2.76
N ALA A 147 5.58 5.55 1.76
CA ALA A 147 4.38 6.33 1.49
C ALA A 147 3.16 5.43 1.16
N HIS A 148 3.35 4.35 0.40
CA HIS A 148 2.33 3.35 0.12
C HIS A 148 1.77 2.72 1.41
N GLU A 149 2.65 2.25 2.31
CA GLU A 149 2.21 1.65 3.58
C GLU A 149 1.57 2.67 4.53
N PHE A 150 2.00 3.93 4.50
CA PHE A 150 1.33 5.01 5.22
C PHE A 150 -0.04 5.34 4.63
N MET A 151 -0.23 5.28 3.32
CA MET A 151 -1.54 5.44 2.69
C MET A 151 -2.51 4.31 3.09
N HIS A 152 -2.04 3.06 3.21
CA HIS A 152 -2.84 2.00 3.83
C HIS A 152 -3.24 2.35 5.27
N ALA A 153 -2.30 2.83 6.09
CA ALA A 153 -2.60 3.26 7.45
C ALA A 153 -3.59 4.43 7.51
N LEU A 154 -3.70 5.24 6.45
CA LEU A 154 -4.69 6.31 6.30
C LEU A 154 -6.06 5.84 5.79
N GLY A 155 -6.17 4.59 5.34
CA GLY A 155 -7.44 3.98 4.91
C GLY A 155 -7.58 3.77 3.40
N PHE A 156 -6.50 3.91 2.63
CA PHE A 156 -6.54 3.71 1.18
C PHE A 156 -6.26 2.26 0.81
N VAL A 157 -7.07 1.71 -0.10
CA VAL A 157 -6.84 0.41 -0.73
C VAL A 157 -6.18 0.60 -2.09
N HIS A 158 -5.80 -0.48 -2.75
CA HIS A 158 -5.16 -0.40 -4.06
C HIS A 158 -6.07 0.14 -5.16
N GLU A 159 -5.46 0.86 -6.11
CA GLU A 159 -6.19 1.51 -7.21
C GLU A 159 -6.84 0.46 -8.15
N GLN A 160 -6.16 -0.65 -8.45
CA GLN A 160 -6.72 -1.72 -9.30
C GLN A 160 -7.87 -2.49 -8.65
N SER A 161 -8.11 -2.27 -7.36
CA SER A 161 -9.19 -2.86 -6.60
C SER A 161 -10.45 -2.00 -6.60
N ARG A 162 -10.44 -0.80 -7.22
CA ARG A 162 -11.63 0.06 -7.33
C ARG A 162 -12.82 -0.64 -7.99
N SER A 163 -14.02 -0.24 -7.58
CA SER A 163 -15.29 -0.75 -8.11
C SER A 163 -15.47 -0.53 -9.63
N ASP A 164 -14.90 0.56 -10.16
CA ASP A 164 -14.96 0.99 -11.56
C ASP A 164 -13.75 0.58 -12.42
N ARG A 165 -12.77 -0.15 -11.84
CA ARG A 165 -11.48 -0.46 -12.48
C ARG A 165 -11.58 -1.13 -13.84
N ASP A 166 -12.64 -1.89 -14.13
CA ASP A 166 -12.79 -2.62 -15.40
C ASP A 166 -12.97 -1.69 -16.63
N HIS A 167 -13.31 -0.41 -16.42
CA HIS A 167 -13.28 0.61 -17.48
C HIS A 167 -11.86 1.02 -17.87
N TYR A 168 -10.89 0.84 -16.97
CA TYR A 168 -9.53 1.37 -17.07
C TYR A 168 -8.50 0.25 -17.26
N VAL A 169 -8.71 -0.93 -16.70
CA VAL A 169 -7.79 -2.05 -16.85
C VAL A 169 -8.51 -3.34 -17.22
N THR A 170 -7.78 -4.22 -17.90
CA THR A 170 -8.16 -5.63 -18.07
C THR A 170 -7.31 -6.46 -17.12
N ILE A 171 -7.95 -7.27 -16.28
CA ILE A 171 -7.25 -8.30 -15.51
C ILE A 171 -7.13 -9.57 -16.35
N VAL A 172 -5.90 -10.03 -16.55
CA VAL A 172 -5.58 -11.25 -17.30
C VAL A 172 -5.54 -12.42 -16.33
N TRP A 173 -6.71 -12.88 -15.90
CA TRP A 173 -6.87 -13.87 -14.83
C TRP A 173 -6.02 -15.14 -15.00
N LYS A 174 -5.88 -15.62 -16.24
CA LYS A 174 -5.08 -16.82 -16.58
C LYS A 174 -3.58 -16.68 -16.33
N ASN A 175 -3.07 -15.46 -16.19
CA ASN A 175 -1.65 -15.18 -15.95
C ASN A 175 -1.34 -15.04 -14.45
N ILE A 176 -2.35 -15.03 -13.57
CA ILE A 176 -2.19 -14.82 -12.13
C ILE A 176 -1.95 -16.16 -11.44
N MET A 177 -0.98 -16.22 -10.52
CA MET A 177 -0.77 -17.39 -9.67
C MET A 177 -2.08 -17.85 -9.00
N PRO A 178 -2.46 -19.14 -9.07
CA PRO A 178 -3.78 -19.60 -8.61
C PRO A 178 -4.12 -19.22 -7.16
N ASP A 179 -3.13 -19.24 -6.27
CA ASP A 179 -3.26 -18.88 -4.86
C ASP A 179 -3.22 -17.35 -4.59
N ARG A 180 -3.13 -16.52 -5.64
CA ARG A 180 -3.11 -15.05 -5.57
C ARG A 180 -4.25 -14.37 -6.31
N ILE A 181 -5.14 -15.12 -6.98
CA ILE A 181 -6.33 -14.60 -7.68
C ILE A 181 -7.18 -13.69 -6.79
N HIS A 182 -7.27 -13.99 -5.50
CA HIS A 182 -8.07 -13.22 -4.55
C HIS A 182 -7.58 -11.77 -4.37
N ASN A 183 -6.31 -11.47 -4.65
CA ASN A 183 -5.72 -10.13 -4.56
C ASN A 183 -6.19 -9.16 -5.67
N PHE A 184 -6.86 -9.69 -6.71
CA PHE A 184 -7.35 -8.89 -7.85
C PHE A 184 -8.86 -8.68 -7.82
N ARG A 185 -9.54 -9.13 -6.76
CA ARG A 185 -10.98 -8.93 -6.58
C ARG A 185 -11.26 -7.45 -6.32
N LYS A 186 -12.30 -6.92 -6.97
CA LYS A 186 -12.75 -5.54 -6.71
C LYS A 186 -13.26 -5.42 -5.28
N GLN A 187 -13.02 -4.26 -4.67
CA GLN A 187 -13.59 -3.84 -3.42
C GLN A 187 -14.76 -2.88 -3.65
N VAL A 188 -15.66 -2.79 -2.67
CA VAL A 188 -16.69 -1.75 -2.65
C VAL A 188 -16.00 -0.47 -2.17
N THR A 189 -15.55 0.34 -3.12
CA THR A 189 -14.79 1.56 -2.85
C THR A 189 -15.68 2.80 -2.93
N ASN A 190 -15.50 3.73 -1.99
CA ASN A 190 -15.89 5.13 -2.20
C ASN A 190 -14.77 5.79 -3.00
N ASN A 191 -15.01 6.05 -4.28
CA ASN A 191 -14.00 6.62 -5.17
C ASN A 191 -13.75 8.13 -4.92
N LEU A 192 -14.40 8.73 -3.92
CA LEU A 192 -14.29 10.14 -3.55
C LEU A 192 -14.52 11.09 -4.73
N ASN A 193 -15.34 10.66 -5.70
CA ASN A 193 -15.58 11.34 -6.96
C ASN A 193 -14.30 11.68 -7.76
N THR A 194 -13.24 10.89 -7.58
CA THR A 194 -11.95 11.06 -8.28
C THR A 194 -11.87 10.13 -9.49
N PRO A 195 -11.19 10.54 -10.59
CA PRO A 195 -10.92 9.66 -11.70
C PRO A 195 -9.97 8.52 -11.28
N TYR A 196 -9.89 7.48 -12.11
CA TYR A 196 -8.94 6.40 -11.92
C TYR A 196 -7.52 6.88 -12.22
N ASP A 197 -6.57 6.51 -11.37
CA ASP A 197 -5.19 6.98 -11.46
C ASP A 197 -4.18 5.88 -11.76
N TYR A 198 -3.75 5.77 -13.01
CA TYR A 198 -2.68 4.85 -13.39
C TYR A 198 -1.34 5.16 -12.71
N SER A 199 -1.12 6.43 -12.34
CA SER A 199 0.09 6.90 -11.67
C SER A 199 0.02 6.82 -10.14
N SER A 200 -1.07 6.29 -9.57
CA SER A 200 -1.19 6.18 -8.12
C SER A 200 -0.09 5.29 -7.54
N VAL A 201 0.50 5.72 -6.42
CA VAL A 201 1.41 4.91 -5.61
C VAL A 201 0.71 3.66 -5.05
N MET A 202 -0.63 3.63 -5.06
CA MET A 202 -1.46 2.50 -4.65
C MET A 202 -1.81 1.55 -5.81
N HIS A 203 -1.36 1.83 -7.05
CA HIS A 203 -1.66 0.96 -8.19
C HIS A 203 -0.64 -0.19 -8.26
N TYR A 204 -1.10 -1.43 -8.50
CA TYR A 204 -0.21 -2.55 -8.78
C TYR A 204 0.61 -2.37 -10.06
N GLY A 205 1.79 -3.00 -10.09
CA GLY A 205 2.58 -3.18 -11.30
C GLY A 205 1.90 -4.11 -12.32
N ARG A 206 2.31 -4.00 -13.57
CA ARG A 206 1.79 -4.78 -14.72
C ARG A 206 1.91 -6.30 -14.54
N TYR A 207 2.93 -6.74 -13.82
CA TYR A 207 3.30 -8.16 -13.66
C TYR A 207 3.03 -8.70 -12.25
N ALA A 208 2.30 -7.94 -11.43
CA ALA A 208 1.95 -8.33 -10.06
C ALA A 208 1.39 -9.77 -10.04
N PHE A 209 1.98 -10.64 -9.20
CA PHE A 209 1.59 -12.03 -9.01
C PHE A 209 1.48 -12.88 -10.31
N SER A 210 2.29 -12.58 -11.31
CA SER A 210 2.31 -13.35 -12.55
C SER A 210 2.86 -14.77 -12.35
N GLU A 211 2.16 -15.79 -12.84
CA GLU A 211 2.60 -17.20 -12.79
C GLU A 211 3.71 -17.48 -13.82
N ASP A 212 3.55 -16.98 -15.05
CA ASP A 212 4.40 -17.30 -16.19
C ASP A 212 5.22 -16.08 -16.71
N GLY A 213 5.25 -14.99 -15.94
CA GLY A 213 5.90 -13.72 -16.31
C GLY A 213 5.14 -12.87 -17.34
N GLY A 214 3.92 -13.28 -17.71
CA GLY A 214 3.02 -12.47 -18.55
C GLY A 214 2.33 -11.35 -17.76
N PRO A 215 1.82 -10.28 -18.42
CA PRO A 215 1.12 -9.20 -17.74
C PRO A 215 -0.17 -9.72 -17.08
N THR A 216 -0.41 -9.35 -15.83
CA THR A 216 -1.66 -9.65 -15.09
C THR A 216 -2.64 -8.49 -15.15
N ILE A 217 -2.15 -7.26 -15.38
CA ILE A 217 -2.95 -6.04 -15.54
C ILE A 217 -2.56 -5.36 -16.86
N ILE A 218 -3.54 -5.08 -17.70
CA ILE A 218 -3.36 -4.36 -18.97
C ILE A 218 -4.19 -3.07 -18.95
N PRO A 219 -3.56 -1.88 -19.00
CA PRO A 219 -4.29 -0.61 -19.08
C PRO A 219 -5.11 -0.42 -20.36
N LYS A 220 -6.10 0.47 -20.30
CA LYS A 220 -6.99 0.87 -21.40
C LYS A 220 -7.03 2.40 -21.53
N PRO A 221 -7.32 2.93 -22.73
CA PRO A 221 -7.41 2.22 -24.00
C PRO A 221 -6.04 1.78 -24.53
N ASP A 222 -4.96 2.35 -23.99
CA ASP A 222 -3.60 2.09 -24.42
C ASP A 222 -2.88 1.13 -23.44
N PRO A 223 -2.44 -0.07 -23.90
CA PRO A 223 -1.72 -1.02 -23.06
C PRO A 223 -0.30 -0.57 -22.69
N TYR A 224 0.22 0.54 -23.22
CA TYR A 224 1.55 1.07 -22.89
C TYR A 224 1.55 2.12 -21.79
N ILE A 225 0.37 2.51 -21.27
CA ILE A 225 0.28 3.41 -20.11
C ILE A 225 1.09 2.80 -18.94
N PRO A 226 1.98 3.59 -18.29
CA PRO A 226 2.75 3.11 -17.14
C PRO A 226 1.84 2.95 -15.92
N ILE A 227 2.04 1.88 -15.17
CA ILE A 227 1.35 1.58 -13.91
C ILE A 227 2.35 0.99 -12.91
N GLY A 228 2.12 1.23 -11.62
CA GLY A 228 2.96 0.70 -10.55
C GLY A 228 4.13 1.59 -10.13
N GLN A 229 4.15 2.87 -10.53
CA GLN A 229 5.18 3.83 -10.09
C GLN A 229 5.25 3.94 -8.57
N ARG A 230 6.43 4.21 -8.03
CA ARG A 230 6.68 4.31 -6.57
C ARG A 230 7.73 5.37 -6.23
N ASP A 231 7.76 6.46 -7.01
CA ASP A 231 8.60 7.62 -6.70
C ASP A 231 8.03 8.40 -5.51
N GLY A 232 6.69 8.38 -5.37
CA GLY A 232 5.95 8.98 -4.27
C GLY A 232 4.44 8.98 -4.57
N PRO A 233 3.60 9.53 -3.67
CA PRO A 233 2.17 9.74 -3.93
C PRO A 233 1.96 10.59 -5.18
N SER A 234 0.99 10.21 -6.01
CA SER A 234 0.57 11.08 -7.12
C SER A 234 -0.15 12.33 -6.59
N VAL A 235 -0.34 13.33 -7.45
CA VAL A 235 -1.19 14.50 -7.13
C VAL A 235 -2.60 14.05 -6.73
N LEU A 236 -3.12 13.00 -7.38
CA LEU A 236 -4.46 12.52 -7.10
C LEU A 236 -4.52 11.67 -5.82
N ASP A 237 -3.45 10.99 -5.43
CA ASP A 237 -3.32 10.35 -4.13
C ASP A 237 -3.43 11.39 -2.99
N LEU A 238 -2.68 12.50 -3.09
CA LEU A 238 -2.74 13.59 -2.12
C LEU A 238 -4.12 14.25 -2.09
N HIS A 239 -4.74 14.45 -3.26
CA HIS A 239 -6.10 14.98 -3.35
C HIS A 239 -7.13 14.03 -2.70
N LYS A 240 -7.02 12.72 -2.90
CA LYS A 240 -7.88 11.71 -2.25
C LYS A 240 -7.73 11.78 -0.72
N ILE A 241 -6.52 11.93 -0.21
CA ILE A 241 -6.27 12.14 1.24
C ILE A 241 -6.99 13.41 1.73
N ASN A 242 -6.83 14.52 1.01
CA ASN A 242 -7.47 15.79 1.37
C ASN A 242 -9.00 15.69 1.38
N MET A 243 -9.59 15.01 0.40
CA MET A 243 -11.03 14.77 0.35
C MET A 243 -11.51 13.85 1.49
N LEU A 244 -10.78 12.77 1.78
CA LEU A 244 -11.15 11.81 2.81
C LEU A 244 -11.09 12.41 4.22
N TYR A 245 -10.05 13.20 4.51
CA TYR A 245 -9.83 13.84 5.80
C TYR A 245 -10.37 15.27 5.88
N ASN A 246 -11.05 15.74 4.82
CA ASN A 246 -11.57 17.08 4.68
C ASN A 246 -10.51 18.15 5.04
N CYS A 247 -9.28 17.98 4.55
CA CYS A 247 -8.20 18.95 4.75
C CYS A 247 -8.65 20.27 4.13
N GLY A 248 -8.73 21.33 4.95
CA GLY A 248 -9.52 22.53 4.69
C GLY A 248 -9.50 23.00 3.23
N MET A 249 -10.68 22.98 2.60
CA MET A 249 -11.02 23.95 1.56
C MET A 249 -11.34 25.30 2.20
#